data_AF-A0A924KJ44-F1
#
_entry.id   AF-A0A924KJ44-F1
#
_cell.length_a   1.000
_cell.length_b   1.000
_cell.length_c   1.000
_cell.angle_alpha   90.00
_cell.angle_beta   90.00
_cell.angle_gamma   90.00
#
_symmetry.space_group_name_H-M   'P 1'
#
loop_
_entity.id
_entity.type
_entity.pdbx_description
1 polymer ?
#
loop_
_entity_poly.entity_id
_entity_poly.type
_entity_poly.pdbx_seq_one_letter_code
_entity_poly.pdbx_strand_id
1 'polypeptide(L)'
;MSQAYPFIIADVSLETVQPLTFTHHGVNDLPQMIRGVDSEGKPLRTVFLPAGQLRGRIRHEAALAVMRGKGERVKLEEAYMLALGQDLRPEEDEAPEEIRLGDQLKLRAANPFLDLFGTWKLASRLYVSHLLPDQNLQPDVMRSIRRDLDTNEDIMNELNAEEQDRMYERQTKQSLASKVGTFIEIAERELRAAKKAKDTAKVDALEAKVAELKAQKKAQKGEDESDNTKHLVEHYVIPAGITLRGKITIQQPKASDLTALISAFNGISLKPFFGAQRARGCGEVRGKVAFRATNGEALAAMSFGDFQSAPVQMTDAGRAFVDQALQQVQ
;
A
#
# COMPACT_ATOMS: atom_id res chain seq x y z
N MET A 1 -32.38 23.83 -12.80
CA MET A 1 -30.94 24.02 -13.10
C MET A 1 -30.17 23.09 -12.17
N SER A 2 -29.48 22.08 -12.68
CA SER A 2 -28.74 21.12 -11.82
C SER A 2 -27.70 21.89 -11.01
N GLN A 3 -27.62 21.63 -9.70
CA GLN A 3 -26.59 22.23 -8.86
C GLN A 3 -25.27 21.52 -9.17
N ALA A 4 -24.59 21.96 -10.22
CA ALA A 4 -23.31 21.40 -10.63
C ALA A 4 -22.23 21.93 -9.69
N TYR A 5 -21.85 21.12 -8.70
CA TYR A 5 -20.70 21.44 -7.87
C TYR A 5 -19.43 21.31 -8.71
N PRO A 6 -18.51 22.29 -8.70
CA PRO A 6 -17.24 22.15 -9.42
C PRO A 6 -16.35 21.07 -8.80
N PHE A 7 -16.47 20.84 -7.48
CA PHE A 7 -15.78 19.77 -6.77
C PHE A 7 -16.63 19.19 -5.64
N ILE A 8 -16.39 17.90 -5.34
CA ILE A 8 -16.71 17.29 -4.05
C ILE A 8 -15.39 17.04 -3.31
N ILE A 9 -15.37 17.38 -2.02
CA ILE A 9 -14.23 17.16 -1.13
C ILE A 9 -14.67 16.16 -0.06
N ALA A 10 -13.90 15.10 0.12
CA ALA A 10 -14.04 14.17 1.23
C ALA A 10 -12.90 14.38 2.23
N ASP A 11 -13.20 14.80 3.46
CA ASP A 11 -12.22 14.75 4.54
C ASP A 11 -12.14 13.34 5.08
N VAL A 12 -10.93 12.79 5.17
CA VAL A 12 -10.68 11.43 5.65
C VAL A 12 -9.89 11.50 6.95
N SER A 13 -10.39 10.78 7.95
CA SER A 13 -9.70 10.51 9.22
C SER A 13 -9.55 9.00 9.36
N LEU A 14 -8.33 8.50 9.39
CA LEU A 14 -8.00 7.07 9.50
C LEU A 14 -7.17 6.85 10.75
N GLU A 15 -7.69 6.07 11.68
CA GLU A 15 -7.00 5.64 12.90
C GLU A 15 -6.34 4.27 12.66
N THR A 16 -5.07 4.14 13.00
CA THR A 16 -4.37 2.85 13.04
C THR A 16 -4.81 2.07 14.27
N VAL A 17 -5.63 1.03 14.12
CA VAL A 17 -6.02 0.17 15.25
C VAL A 17 -4.83 -0.74 15.62
N GLN A 18 -4.15 -1.24 14.61
CA GLN A 18 -2.89 -1.97 14.72
C GLN A 18 -1.75 -1.17 14.06
N PRO A 19 -0.48 -1.48 14.36
CA PRO A 19 0.65 -0.84 13.71
C PRO A 19 0.57 -0.99 12.19
N LEU A 20 0.87 0.07 11.45
CA LEU A 20 0.76 0.08 10.00
C LEU A 20 2.14 0.10 9.35
N THR A 21 2.39 -0.88 8.47
CA THR A 21 3.67 -1.03 7.77
C THR A 21 3.48 -1.25 6.28
N PHE A 22 4.49 -0.88 5.49
CA PHE A 22 4.52 -1.10 4.05
C PHE A 22 5.80 -1.82 3.68
N THR A 23 5.70 -2.78 2.77
CA THR A 23 6.86 -3.46 2.18
C THR A 23 7.05 -2.91 0.78
N HIS A 24 8.23 -2.37 0.49
CA HIS A 24 8.63 -1.97 -0.85
C HIS A 24 9.94 -2.66 -1.22
N HIS A 25 10.07 -3.15 -2.45
CA HIS A 25 11.33 -3.66 -2.95
C HIS A 25 12.40 -2.56 -2.87
N GLY A 26 13.51 -2.83 -2.17
CA GLY A 26 14.68 -1.94 -2.10
C GLY A 26 14.59 -0.80 -1.09
N VAL A 27 13.53 -0.69 -0.29
CA VAL A 27 13.43 0.32 0.79
C VAL A 27 13.11 -0.37 2.11
N ASN A 28 14.01 -0.22 3.09
CA ASN A 28 13.91 -0.88 4.39
C ASN A 28 13.19 -0.02 5.45
N ASP A 29 12.67 1.16 5.09
CA ASP A 29 12.05 2.11 6.02
C ASP A 29 10.67 2.57 5.51
N LEU A 30 9.90 3.21 6.38
CA LEU A 30 8.66 3.86 6.01
C LEU A 30 8.88 5.15 5.21
N PRO A 31 7.94 5.52 4.33
CA PRO A 31 7.97 6.81 3.67
C PRO A 31 7.85 7.93 4.71
N GLN A 32 8.80 8.87 4.64
CA GLN A 32 8.86 10.05 5.49
C GLN A 32 8.93 11.32 4.63
N MET A 33 8.37 12.42 5.15
CA MET A 33 8.46 13.73 4.51
C MET A 33 8.76 14.84 5.51
N ILE A 34 9.24 15.98 5.00
CA ILE A 34 9.43 17.18 5.82
C ILE A 34 8.06 17.82 6.08
N ARG A 35 7.77 18.14 7.34
CA ARG A 35 6.58 18.89 7.76
C ARG A 35 6.98 19.90 8.84
N GLY A 36 7.14 21.14 8.42
CA GLY A 36 7.57 22.23 9.30
C GLY A 36 9.07 22.20 9.61
N VAL A 37 9.47 23.12 10.50
CA VAL A 37 10.83 23.29 10.99
C VAL A 37 10.80 23.49 12.51
N ASP A 38 11.89 23.16 13.19
CA ASP A 38 12.03 23.44 14.63
C ASP A 38 12.42 24.91 14.90
N SER A 39 12.62 25.25 16.18
CA SER A 39 13.02 26.60 16.61
C SER A 39 14.38 27.05 16.09
N GLU A 40 15.22 26.13 15.62
CA GLU A 40 16.54 26.39 15.03
C GLU A 40 16.51 26.40 13.50
N GLY A 41 15.32 26.25 12.89
CA GLY A 41 15.13 26.20 11.45
C GLY A 41 15.48 24.86 10.80
N LYS A 42 15.70 23.79 11.58
CA LYS A 42 15.99 22.46 11.04
C LYS A 42 14.70 21.78 10.59
N PRO A 43 14.71 21.07 9.44
CA PRO A 43 13.53 20.35 8.96
C PRO A 43 13.05 19.28 9.94
N LEU A 44 11.77 19.34 10.31
CA LEU A 44 11.11 18.27 11.04
C LEU A 44 10.56 17.23 10.06
N ARG A 45 10.68 15.95 10.41
CA ARG A 45 10.17 14.85 9.58
C ARG A 45 9.00 14.14 10.25
N THR A 46 8.15 13.56 9.42
CA THR A 46 7.04 12.72 9.85
C THR A 46 6.82 11.56 8.89
N VAL A 47 6.39 10.42 9.44
CA VAL A 47 5.78 9.34 8.67
C VAL A 47 4.43 9.80 8.10
N PHE A 48 4.01 9.17 7.01
CA PHE A 48 2.70 9.38 6.41
C PHE A 48 2.21 8.11 5.71
N LEU A 49 0.89 8.02 5.50
CA LEU A 49 0.32 7.04 4.57
C LEU A 49 0.36 7.60 3.14
N PRO A 50 1.06 6.96 2.19
CA PRO A 50 1.11 7.45 0.83
C PRO A 50 -0.27 7.53 0.17
N ALA A 51 -0.51 8.59 -0.61
CA ALA A 51 -1.75 8.77 -1.37
C ALA A 51 -2.07 7.55 -2.24
N GLY A 52 -1.04 6.94 -2.84
CA GLY A 52 -1.17 5.73 -3.66
C GLY A 52 -1.76 4.53 -2.90
N GLN A 53 -1.51 4.40 -1.59
CA GLN A 53 -2.07 3.32 -0.78
C GLN A 53 -3.59 3.50 -0.59
N LEU A 54 -4.03 4.69 -0.18
CA LEU A 54 -5.46 4.98 -0.04
C LEU A 54 -6.16 4.92 -1.40
N ARG A 55 -5.60 5.57 -2.40
CA ARG A 55 -6.15 5.62 -3.75
C ARG A 55 -6.29 4.24 -4.38
N GLY A 56 -5.24 3.42 -4.30
CA GLY A 56 -5.25 2.04 -4.80
C GLY A 56 -6.30 1.20 -4.07
N ARG A 57 -6.39 1.33 -2.75
CA ARG A 57 -7.41 0.62 -1.97
C ARG A 57 -8.83 1.02 -2.37
N ILE A 58 -9.11 2.31 -2.48
CA ILE A 58 -10.42 2.82 -2.91
C ILE A 58 -10.75 2.31 -4.32
N ARG A 59 -9.81 2.37 -5.26
CA ARG A 59 -10.01 1.85 -6.62
C ARG A 59 -10.35 0.37 -6.62
N HIS A 60 -9.61 -0.45 -5.86
CA HIS A 60 -9.85 -1.88 -5.79
C HIS A 60 -11.24 -2.20 -5.21
N GLU A 61 -11.64 -1.55 -4.12
CA GLU A 61 -12.97 -1.81 -3.53
C GLU A 61 -14.11 -1.30 -4.42
N ALA A 62 -13.94 -0.15 -5.07
CA ALA A 62 -14.90 0.34 -6.06
C ALA A 62 -15.00 -0.63 -7.26
N ALA A 63 -13.87 -1.14 -7.76
CA ALA A 63 -13.82 -2.11 -8.84
C ALA A 63 -14.51 -3.42 -8.43
N LEU A 64 -14.26 -3.92 -7.22
CA LEU A 64 -14.93 -5.11 -6.68
C LEU A 64 -16.44 -4.92 -6.55
N ALA A 65 -16.90 -3.72 -6.16
CA ALA A 65 -18.32 -3.42 -6.12
C ALA A 65 -18.96 -3.50 -7.52
N VAL A 66 -18.31 -2.92 -8.54
CA VAL A 66 -18.75 -3.02 -9.95
C VAL A 66 -18.79 -4.48 -10.41
N MET A 67 -17.72 -5.24 -10.19
CA MET A 67 -17.63 -6.65 -10.62
C MET A 67 -18.70 -7.52 -9.95
N ARG A 68 -18.91 -7.36 -8.64
CA ARG A 68 -19.94 -8.12 -7.89
C ARG A 68 -21.35 -7.74 -8.33
N GLY A 69 -21.56 -6.49 -8.74
CA GLY A 69 -22.86 -6.00 -9.21
C GLY A 69 -23.28 -6.57 -10.57
N LYS A 70 -22.37 -7.11 -11.38
CA LYS A 70 -22.68 -7.68 -12.70
C LYS A 70 -23.40 -9.04 -12.65
N GLY A 71 -23.42 -9.72 -11.51
CA GLY A 71 -24.06 -11.04 -11.37
C GLY A 71 -23.31 -12.20 -12.03
N GLU A 72 -22.32 -11.94 -12.88
CA GLU A 72 -21.44 -12.93 -13.50
C GLU A 72 -19.95 -12.64 -13.21
N ARG A 73 -19.09 -13.64 -13.45
CA ARG A 73 -17.63 -13.47 -13.28
C ARG A 73 -17.08 -12.63 -14.44
N VAL A 74 -16.36 -11.55 -14.11
CA VAL A 74 -15.70 -10.70 -15.12
C VAL A 74 -14.49 -11.39 -15.75
N LYS A 75 -14.13 -10.95 -16.96
CA LYS A 75 -12.91 -11.38 -17.66
C LYS A 75 -11.66 -10.73 -17.06
N LEU A 76 -10.49 -11.32 -17.32
CA LEU A 76 -9.21 -10.85 -16.77
C LEU A 76 -8.88 -9.42 -17.21
N GLU A 77 -9.12 -9.10 -18.48
CA GLU A 77 -8.83 -7.79 -19.06
C GLU A 77 -9.69 -6.72 -18.40
N GLU A 78 -10.96 -7.03 -18.16
CA GLU A 78 -11.85 -6.14 -17.42
C GLU A 78 -11.38 -5.94 -15.98
N ALA A 79 -10.92 -7.02 -15.33
CA ALA A 79 -10.40 -6.95 -13.97
C ALA A 79 -9.17 -6.06 -13.86
N TYR A 80 -8.20 -6.19 -14.77
CA TYR A 80 -7.02 -5.33 -14.85
C TYR A 80 -7.39 -3.88 -15.15
N MET A 81 -8.34 -3.68 -16.06
CA MET A 81 -8.75 -2.35 -16.46
C MET A 81 -9.42 -1.59 -15.30
N LEU A 82 -10.35 -2.24 -14.60
CA LEU A 82 -11.03 -1.68 -13.44
C LEU A 82 -10.06 -1.53 -12.25
N ALA A 83 -9.38 -2.59 -11.83
CA ALA A 83 -8.59 -2.58 -10.60
C ALA A 83 -7.30 -1.75 -10.72
N LEU A 84 -6.61 -1.81 -11.87
CA LEU A 84 -5.27 -1.25 -12.03
C LEU A 84 -5.19 -0.11 -13.05
N GLY A 85 -6.19 0.05 -13.93
CA GLY A 85 -6.10 1.06 -14.98
C GLY A 85 -5.19 0.63 -16.14
N GLN A 86 -4.96 -0.67 -16.27
CA GLN A 86 -4.09 -1.26 -17.29
C GLN A 86 -4.91 -1.99 -18.34
N ASP A 87 -4.61 -1.69 -19.60
CA ASP A 87 -5.12 -2.45 -20.73
C ASP A 87 -4.15 -3.61 -21.03
N LEU A 88 -4.69 -4.84 -21.09
CA LEU A 88 -3.93 -6.04 -21.41
C LEU A 88 -3.92 -6.37 -22.91
N ARG A 89 -4.75 -5.69 -23.70
CA ARG A 89 -4.76 -5.80 -25.16
C ARG A 89 -4.64 -4.40 -25.76
N PRO A 90 -3.52 -3.70 -25.53
CA PRO A 90 -3.28 -2.48 -26.26
C PRO A 90 -3.31 -2.80 -27.74
N GLU A 91 -4.09 -2.05 -28.52
CA GLU A 91 -3.87 -2.03 -29.97
C GLU A 91 -2.40 -1.62 -30.20
N GLU A 92 -1.70 -2.31 -31.10
CA GLU A 92 -0.31 -1.96 -31.43
C GLU A 92 -0.32 -0.58 -32.10
N ASP A 93 -0.09 0.45 -31.30
CA ASP A 93 0.06 1.82 -31.78
C ASP A 93 1.42 1.94 -32.48
N GLU A 94 1.45 1.75 -33.80
CA GLU A 94 2.66 1.92 -34.64
C GLU A 94 3.18 3.39 -34.70
N ALA A 95 2.49 4.34 -34.08
CA ALA A 95 2.90 5.74 -33.98
C ALA A 95 2.47 6.35 -32.63
N PRO A 96 3.16 7.39 -32.12
CA PRO A 96 2.66 8.14 -30.97
C PRO A 96 1.31 8.76 -31.34
N GLU A 97 0.20 8.16 -30.88
CA GLU A 97 -1.14 8.70 -31.07
C GLU A 97 -1.17 10.14 -30.53
N GLU A 98 -1.45 11.12 -31.41
CA GLU A 98 -1.92 12.42 -30.95
C GLU A 98 -3.21 12.18 -30.19
N ILE A 99 -3.17 12.32 -28.86
CA ILE A 99 -4.35 12.05 -28.03
C ILE A 99 -5.41 13.12 -28.32
N ARG A 100 -6.37 12.80 -29.19
CA ARG A 100 -7.46 13.72 -29.56
C ARG A 100 -8.41 13.88 -28.37
N LEU A 101 -8.63 15.12 -27.95
CA LEU A 101 -9.53 15.44 -26.83
C LEU A 101 -10.95 14.88 -27.03
N GLY A 102 -11.43 14.85 -28.29
CA GLY A 102 -12.73 14.28 -28.63
C GLY A 102 -12.87 12.79 -28.32
N ASP A 103 -11.81 12.01 -28.51
CA ASP A 103 -11.84 10.57 -28.24
C ASP A 103 -11.69 10.28 -26.74
N GLN A 104 -10.94 11.12 -26.00
CA GLN A 104 -10.99 11.10 -24.54
C GLN A 104 -12.39 11.37 -24.00
N LEU A 105 -13.13 12.34 -24.56
CA LEU A 105 -14.50 12.64 -24.12
C LEU A 105 -15.45 11.45 -24.34
N LYS A 106 -15.35 10.75 -25.48
CA LYS A 106 -16.10 9.52 -25.73
C LYS A 106 -15.74 8.42 -24.73
N LEU A 107 -14.45 8.22 -24.46
CA LEU A 107 -13.98 7.22 -23.50
C LEU A 107 -14.49 7.51 -22.08
N ARG A 108 -14.48 8.78 -21.68
CA ARG A 108 -15.01 9.25 -20.38
C ARG A 108 -16.51 9.02 -20.24
N ALA A 109 -17.27 9.23 -21.32
CA ALA A 109 -18.70 8.98 -21.35
C ALA A 109 -19.02 7.48 -21.29
N ALA A 110 -18.28 6.67 -22.05
CA ALA A 110 -18.48 5.22 -22.10
C ALA A 110 -18.09 4.52 -20.79
N ASN A 111 -17.08 5.02 -20.08
CA ASN A 111 -16.54 4.38 -18.88
C ASN A 111 -16.44 5.35 -17.68
N PRO A 112 -17.54 5.61 -16.96
CA PRO A 112 -17.55 6.52 -15.81
C PRO A 112 -16.53 6.14 -14.72
N PHE A 113 -16.26 4.84 -14.54
CA PHE A 113 -15.25 4.37 -13.58
C PHE A 113 -13.83 4.79 -13.98
N LEU A 114 -13.48 4.63 -15.27
CA LEU A 114 -12.16 5.03 -15.79
C LEU A 114 -12.02 6.55 -15.85
N ASP A 115 -13.12 7.27 -16.09
CA ASP A 115 -13.15 8.73 -16.00
C ASP A 115 -12.80 9.22 -14.58
N LEU A 116 -13.34 8.56 -13.54
CA LEU A 116 -13.04 8.91 -12.15
C LEU A 116 -11.60 8.58 -11.76
N PHE A 117 -11.16 7.33 -11.97
CA PHE A 117 -9.87 6.82 -11.50
C PHE A 117 -8.73 6.93 -12.52
N GLY A 118 -8.98 7.35 -13.74
CA GLY A 118 -8.00 7.43 -14.81
C GLY A 118 -7.38 6.09 -15.24
N THR A 119 -6.51 6.19 -16.23
CA THR A 119 -5.63 5.14 -16.76
C THR A 119 -4.29 5.78 -17.14
N TRP A 120 -3.36 5.02 -17.71
CA TRP A 120 -2.13 5.61 -18.24
C TRP A 120 -2.39 6.55 -19.45
N LYS A 121 -3.47 6.33 -20.22
CA LYS A 121 -3.93 7.16 -21.36
C LYS A 121 -4.95 8.24 -20.96
N LEU A 122 -5.57 8.15 -19.78
CA LEU A 122 -6.67 9.03 -19.36
C LEU A 122 -6.44 9.67 -17.98
N ALA A 123 -6.43 11.01 -17.94
CA ALA A 123 -6.29 11.75 -16.69
C ALA A 123 -7.48 11.51 -15.73
N SER A 124 -7.14 11.19 -14.48
CA SER A 124 -8.06 10.94 -13.35
C SER A 124 -8.72 12.24 -12.89
N ARG A 125 -10.02 12.20 -12.57
CA ARG A 125 -10.72 13.29 -11.86
C ARG A 125 -10.65 13.18 -10.33
N LEU A 126 -10.27 11.99 -9.83
CA LEU A 126 -10.07 11.73 -8.40
C LEU A 126 -8.63 12.06 -7.97
N TYR A 127 -8.50 12.98 -7.02
CA TYR A 127 -7.25 13.35 -6.37
C TYR A 127 -7.29 12.89 -4.91
N VAL A 128 -6.19 12.31 -4.43
CA VAL A 128 -6.08 11.79 -3.06
C VAL A 128 -4.81 12.36 -2.45
N SER A 129 -4.89 12.96 -1.26
CA SER A 129 -3.72 13.46 -0.55
C SER A 129 -2.97 12.32 0.16
N HIS A 130 -1.74 12.60 0.59
CA HIS A 130 -1.12 11.83 1.67
C HIS A 130 -1.95 11.99 2.95
N LEU A 131 -2.00 10.94 3.78
CA LEU A 131 -2.59 11.06 5.11
C LEU A 131 -1.48 11.22 6.14
N LEU A 132 -1.56 12.31 6.88
CA LEU A 132 -0.53 12.75 7.83
C LEU A 132 -1.04 12.61 9.26
N PRO A 133 -0.18 12.23 10.22
CA PRO A 133 -0.55 12.24 11.63
C PRO A 133 -0.84 13.67 12.12
N ASP A 134 -1.66 13.81 13.16
CA ASP A 134 -1.98 15.13 13.72
C ASP A 134 -0.72 15.89 14.17
N GLN A 135 0.23 15.17 14.76
CA GLN A 135 1.56 15.67 15.16
C GLN A 135 2.66 14.94 14.39
N ASN A 136 3.82 15.56 14.22
CA ASN A 136 4.97 14.92 13.58
C ASN A 136 5.39 13.67 14.37
N LEU A 137 5.50 12.54 13.68
CA LEU A 137 5.77 11.24 14.28
C LEU A 137 6.89 10.54 13.53
N GLN A 138 7.86 10.02 14.27
CA GLN A 138 8.90 9.15 13.72
C GLN A 138 8.40 7.71 13.64
N PRO A 139 8.90 6.91 12.68
CA PRO A 139 8.54 5.50 12.61
C PRO A 139 8.97 4.78 13.90
N ASP A 140 8.13 3.87 14.39
CA ASP A 140 8.49 2.95 15.46
C ASP A 140 8.99 1.63 14.87
N VAL A 141 9.67 0.82 15.68
CA VAL A 141 10.21 -0.48 15.28
C VAL A 141 9.44 -1.60 15.96
N MET A 142 8.64 -2.31 15.18
CA MET A 142 7.99 -3.53 15.62
C MET A 142 8.89 -4.73 15.33
N ARG A 143 9.07 -5.58 16.34
CA ARG A 143 9.89 -6.79 16.24
C ARG A 143 9.00 -8.02 16.29
N SER A 144 9.19 -8.93 15.34
CA SER A 144 8.57 -10.25 15.38
C SER A 144 9.65 -11.33 15.39
N ILE A 145 9.44 -12.38 16.17
CA ILE A 145 10.37 -13.50 16.26
C ILE A 145 9.85 -14.61 15.36
N ARG A 146 10.64 -15.01 14.36
CA ARG A 146 10.42 -16.30 13.70
C ARG A 146 11.01 -17.39 14.57
N ARG A 147 10.17 -18.39 14.88
CA ARG A 147 10.52 -19.57 15.66
C ARG A 147 10.72 -20.75 14.72
N ASP A 148 11.49 -21.72 15.18
CA ASP A 148 11.70 -22.98 14.48
C ASP A 148 10.88 -24.10 15.14
N LEU A 149 11.06 -25.33 14.65
CA LEU A 149 10.37 -26.52 15.15
C LEU A 149 10.65 -26.79 16.64
N ASP A 150 11.80 -26.34 17.15
CA ASP A 150 12.26 -26.45 18.55
C ASP A 150 11.35 -25.76 19.58
N THR A 151 10.30 -25.08 19.14
CA THR A 151 9.33 -24.40 19.99
C THR A 151 7.97 -25.11 20.11
N ASN A 152 7.84 -26.30 19.52
CA ASN A 152 6.63 -27.12 19.59
C ASN A 152 6.99 -28.57 19.99
N GLU A 153 6.60 -28.95 21.21
CA GLU A 153 6.87 -30.27 21.77
C GLU A 153 6.24 -31.39 20.95
N ASP A 154 5.02 -31.21 20.46
CA ASP A 154 4.32 -32.22 19.66
C ASP A 154 5.08 -32.49 18.36
N ILE A 155 5.59 -31.46 17.69
CA ILE A 155 6.41 -31.62 16.48
C ILE A 155 7.71 -32.37 16.80
N MET A 156 8.36 -32.04 17.93
CA MET A 156 9.60 -32.71 18.32
C MET A 156 9.38 -34.18 18.66
N ASN A 157 8.25 -34.52 19.27
CA ASN A 157 7.88 -35.91 19.60
C ASN A 157 7.63 -36.78 18.35
N GLU A 158 7.25 -36.17 17.23
CA GLU A 158 7.09 -36.85 15.94
C GLU A 158 8.43 -37.05 15.19
N LEU A 159 9.50 -36.37 15.61
CA LEU A 159 10.85 -36.58 15.08
C LEU A 159 11.59 -37.64 15.89
N ASN A 160 12.19 -38.61 15.21
CA ASN A 160 13.12 -39.53 15.90
C ASN A 160 14.39 -38.78 16.37
N ALA A 161 15.15 -39.40 17.28
CA ALA A 161 16.33 -38.76 17.87
C ALA A 161 17.36 -38.28 16.82
N GLU A 162 17.59 -39.08 15.78
CA GLU A 162 18.54 -38.74 14.70
C GLU A 162 18.10 -37.47 13.93
N GLU A 163 16.81 -37.31 13.64
CA GLU A 163 16.27 -36.13 12.95
C GLU A 163 16.23 -34.89 13.86
N GLN A 164 16.02 -35.07 15.16
CA GLN A 164 16.14 -33.99 16.13
C GLN A 164 17.58 -33.45 16.18
N ASP A 165 18.58 -34.34 16.23
CA ASP A 165 20.00 -33.96 16.19
C ASP A 165 20.34 -33.25 14.87
N ARG A 166 19.86 -33.79 13.73
CA ARG A 166 20.04 -33.18 12.40
C ARG A 166 19.44 -31.77 12.34
N MET A 167 18.30 -31.54 12.98
CA MET A 167 17.69 -30.21 13.07
C MET A 167 18.59 -29.22 13.84
N TYR A 168 19.12 -29.60 15.00
CA TYR A 168 20.00 -28.73 15.80
C TYR A 168 21.33 -28.45 15.10
N GLU A 169 21.91 -29.44 14.40
CA GLU A 169 23.08 -29.22 13.55
C GLU A 169 22.79 -28.21 12.45
N ARG A 170 21.65 -28.37 11.76
CA ARG A 170 21.18 -27.45 10.72
C ARG A 170 21.03 -26.04 11.28
N GLN A 171 20.38 -25.86 12.43
CA GLN A 171 20.21 -24.55 13.07
C GLN A 171 21.56 -23.87 13.36
N THR A 172 22.54 -24.64 13.85
CA THR A 172 23.89 -24.15 14.14
C THR A 172 24.60 -23.67 12.87
N LYS A 173 24.60 -24.51 11.81
CA LYS A 173 25.16 -24.18 10.50
C LYS A 173 24.53 -22.92 9.90
N GLN A 174 23.19 -22.82 9.95
CA GLN A 174 22.45 -21.65 9.47
C GLN A 174 22.74 -20.39 10.28
N SER A 175 22.88 -20.49 11.61
CA SER A 175 23.27 -19.35 12.47
C SER A 175 24.65 -18.81 12.09
N LEU A 176 25.63 -19.69 11.88
CA LEU A 176 26.97 -19.31 11.42
C LEU A 176 26.94 -18.67 10.04
N ALA A 177 26.23 -19.28 9.08
CA ALA A 177 26.07 -18.74 7.74
C ALA A 177 25.39 -17.35 7.74
N SER A 178 24.42 -17.13 8.63
CA SER A 178 23.75 -15.84 8.81
C SER A 178 24.72 -14.77 9.30
N LYS A 179 25.61 -15.08 10.26
CA LYS A 179 26.64 -14.15 10.75
C LYS A 179 27.59 -13.73 9.63
N VAL A 180 28.03 -14.69 8.80
CA VAL A 180 28.85 -14.39 7.60
C VAL A 180 28.08 -13.50 6.63
N GLY A 181 26.78 -13.74 6.46
CA GLY A 181 25.88 -12.90 5.66
C GLY A 181 25.91 -11.41 6.06
N THR A 182 25.89 -11.10 7.36
CA THR A 182 25.99 -9.72 7.85
C THR A 182 27.31 -9.06 7.45
N PHE A 183 28.43 -9.78 7.47
CA PHE A 183 29.72 -9.25 7.01
C PHE A 183 29.76 -9.01 5.50
N ILE A 184 29.08 -9.84 4.70
CA ILE A 184 28.93 -9.63 3.25
C ILE A 184 28.20 -8.32 2.99
N GLU A 185 27.08 -8.06 3.67
CA GLU A 185 26.30 -6.83 3.48
C GLU A 185 27.10 -5.56 3.81
N ILE A 186 27.88 -5.60 4.90
CA ILE A 186 28.77 -4.50 5.29
C ILE A 186 29.82 -4.26 4.20
N ALA A 187 30.49 -5.33 3.74
CA ALA A 187 31.52 -5.24 2.71
C ALA A 187 30.95 -4.78 1.35
N GLU A 188 29.75 -5.22 0.96
CA GLU A 188 29.09 -4.77 -0.27
C GLU A 188 28.63 -3.31 -0.20
N ARG A 189 28.25 -2.82 0.99
CA ARG A 189 27.95 -1.40 1.21
C ARG A 189 29.22 -0.55 1.09
N GLU A 190 30.32 -0.98 1.70
CA GLU A 190 31.63 -0.33 1.59
C GLU A 190 32.12 -0.35 0.14
N LEU A 191 31.94 -1.46 -0.57
CA LEU A 191 32.30 -1.58 -1.99
C LEU A 191 31.51 -0.59 -2.84
N ARG A 192 30.19 -0.44 -2.60
CA ARG A 192 29.37 0.57 -3.29
C ARG A 192 29.85 1.99 -3.01
N ALA A 193 30.26 2.28 -1.77
CA ALA A 193 30.83 3.59 -1.41
C ALA A 193 32.19 3.82 -2.08
N ALA A 194 33.07 2.82 -2.11
CA ALA A 194 34.38 2.87 -2.77
C ALA A 194 34.26 3.06 -4.29
N LYS A 195 33.32 2.36 -4.94
CA LYS A 195 33.00 2.54 -6.37
C LYS A 195 32.53 3.97 -6.66
N LYS A 196 31.71 4.54 -5.78
CA LYS A 196 31.27 5.94 -5.91
C LYS A 196 32.42 6.93 -5.70
N ALA A 197 33.38 6.60 -4.84
CA ALA A 197 34.57 7.40 -4.56
C ALA A 197 35.72 7.21 -5.57
N LYS A 198 35.59 6.26 -6.53
CA LYS A 198 36.62 5.90 -7.52
C LYS A 198 37.97 5.46 -6.91
N ASP A 199 37.94 4.84 -5.73
CA ASP A 199 39.12 4.30 -5.05
C ASP A 199 39.40 2.87 -5.52
N THR A 200 40.16 2.73 -6.61
CA THR A 200 40.40 1.45 -7.30
C THR A 200 41.07 0.41 -6.41
N ALA A 201 42.03 0.80 -5.58
CA ALA A 201 42.71 -0.12 -4.67
C ALA A 201 41.79 -0.69 -3.59
N LYS A 202 40.86 0.13 -3.06
CA LYS A 202 39.83 -0.36 -2.12
C LYS A 202 38.78 -1.23 -2.79
N VAL A 203 38.44 -0.96 -4.05
CA VAL A 203 37.47 -1.77 -4.81
C VAL A 203 37.97 -3.21 -4.95
N ASP A 204 39.21 -3.41 -5.43
CA ASP A 204 39.75 -4.76 -5.66
C ASP A 204 39.85 -5.56 -4.36
N ALA A 205 40.31 -4.93 -3.27
CA ALA A 205 40.40 -5.56 -1.96
C ALA A 205 39.03 -5.95 -1.39
N LEU A 206 38.01 -5.09 -1.56
CA LEU A 206 36.65 -5.37 -1.10
C LEU A 206 35.95 -6.42 -1.97
N GLU A 207 36.21 -6.49 -3.27
CA GLU A 207 35.69 -7.55 -4.14
C GLU A 207 36.25 -8.92 -3.77
N ALA A 208 37.56 -9.03 -3.52
CA ALA A 208 38.19 -10.26 -3.04
C ALA A 208 37.60 -10.70 -1.70
N LYS A 209 37.44 -9.77 -0.75
CA LYS A 209 36.83 -10.04 0.56
C LYS A 209 35.38 -10.49 0.46
N VAL A 210 34.58 -9.88 -0.42
CA VAL A 210 33.19 -10.31 -0.67
C VAL A 210 33.15 -11.72 -1.26
N ALA A 211 34.04 -12.06 -2.19
CA ALA A 211 34.13 -13.40 -2.78
C ALA A 211 34.50 -14.45 -1.73
N GLU A 212 35.48 -14.16 -0.87
CA GLU A 212 35.88 -15.03 0.24
C GLU A 212 34.73 -15.27 1.22
N LEU A 213 34.05 -14.21 1.66
CA LEU A 213 32.91 -14.33 2.57
C LEU A 213 31.74 -15.10 1.93
N LYS A 214 31.50 -14.95 0.62
CA LYS A 214 30.50 -15.75 -0.11
C LYS A 214 30.87 -17.24 -0.14
N ALA A 215 32.14 -17.57 -0.35
CA ALA A 215 32.63 -18.95 -0.29
C ALA A 215 32.49 -19.54 1.13
N GLN A 216 32.87 -18.77 2.16
CA GLN A 216 32.68 -19.17 3.56
C GLN A 216 31.20 -19.40 3.89
N LYS A 217 30.30 -18.51 3.48
CA LYS A 217 28.85 -18.67 3.68
C LYS A 217 28.33 -19.95 3.01
N LYS A 218 28.77 -20.25 1.78
CA LYS A 218 28.40 -21.47 1.07
C LYS A 218 28.93 -22.72 1.79
N ALA A 219 30.18 -22.70 2.25
CA ALA A 219 30.78 -23.80 3.00
C ALA A 219 30.03 -24.09 4.32
N GLN A 220 29.57 -23.03 5.01
CA GLN A 220 28.77 -23.18 6.24
C GLN A 220 27.37 -23.76 5.97
N LYS A 221 26.72 -23.38 4.87
CA LYS A 221 25.41 -23.91 4.47
C LYS A 221 25.47 -25.37 3.98
N GLY A 222 26.59 -25.79 3.41
CA GLY A 222 26.72 -27.13 2.82
C GLY A 222 25.74 -27.30 1.66
N GLU A 223 24.95 -28.38 1.70
CA GLU A 223 23.88 -28.66 0.72
C GLU A 223 22.57 -27.93 1.02
N ASP A 224 22.41 -27.38 2.22
CA ASP A 224 21.19 -26.67 2.62
C ASP A 224 21.24 -25.20 2.18
N GLU A 225 20.72 -24.92 0.99
CA GLU A 225 20.67 -23.55 0.46
C GLU A 225 19.60 -22.66 1.12
N SER A 226 18.73 -23.23 1.96
CA SER A 226 17.66 -22.46 2.64
C SER A 226 18.24 -21.43 3.61
N ASP A 227 17.43 -20.44 3.98
CA ASP A 227 17.82 -19.42 4.94
C ASP A 227 17.49 -19.82 6.37
N ASN A 228 18.10 -19.09 7.31
CA ASN A 228 17.88 -19.29 8.73
C ASN A 228 16.38 -19.13 9.07
N THR A 229 15.80 -20.19 9.63
CA THR A 229 14.39 -20.30 10.05
C THR A 229 14.10 -19.50 11.31
N LYS A 230 15.11 -19.24 12.17
CA LYS A 230 14.99 -18.53 13.44
C LYS A 230 15.72 -17.18 13.39
N HIS A 231 14.97 -16.11 13.22
CA HIS A 231 15.53 -14.76 13.21
C HIS A 231 14.53 -13.72 13.70
N LEU A 232 15.06 -12.63 14.26
CA LEU A 232 14.30 -11.44 14.59
C LEU A 232 14.03 -10.67 13.29
N VAL A 233 12.76 -10.42 13.00
CA VAL A 233 12.34 -9.58 11.87
C VAL A 233 11.93 -8.23 12.44
N GLU A 234 12.63 -7.18 12.00
CA GLU A 234 12.28 -5.81 12.31
C GLU A 234 11.42 -5.21 11.19
N HIS A 235 10.37 -4.50 11.58
CA HIS A 235 9.49 -3.77 10.70
C HIS A 235 9.35 -2.34 11.21
N TYR A 236 9.57 -1.36 10.33
CA TYR A 236 9.22 0.02 10.63
C TYR A 236 7.71 0.20 10.47
N VAL A 237 7.09 0.83 11.45
CA VAL A 237 5.64 0.96 11.56
C VAL A 237 5.23 2.39 11.91
N ILE A 238 4.07 2.80 11.41
CA ILE A 238 3.29 3.84 12.05
C ILE A 238 2.64 3.16 13.26
N PRO A 239 2.86 3.64 14.50
CA PRO A 239 2.27 3.06 15.70
C PRO A 239 0.75 2.89 15.61
N ALA A 240 0.21 1.98 16.43
CA ALA A 240 -1.22 1.92 16.70
C ALA A 240 -1.70 3.15 17.49
N GLY A 241 -2.99 3.44 17.43
CA GLY A 241 -3.64 4.58 18.08
C GLY A 241 -3.36 5.93 17.39
N ILE A 242 -2.81 5.95 16.18
CA ILE A 242 -2.45 7.18 15.47
C ILE A 242 -3.55 7.53 14.47
N THR A 243 -4.08 8.75 14.60
CA THR A 243 -5.00 9.31 13.61
C THR A 243 -4.23 10.00 12.50
N LEU A 244 -4.46 9.55 11.27
CA LEU A 244 -3.93 10.09 10.03
C LEU A 244 -5.05 10.82 9.27
N ARG A 245 -4.83 12.08 8.87
CA ARG A 245 -5.80 12.92 8.17
C ARG A 245 -5.37 13.26 6.76
N GLY A 246 -6.34 13.26 5.86
CA GLY A 246 -6.14 13.62 4.46
C GLY A 246 -7.43 14.04 3.80
N LYS A 247 -7.35 14.28 2.49
CA LYS A 247 -8.47 14.72 1.66
C LYS A 247 -8.53 13.94 0.36
N ILE A 248 -9.75 13.75 -0.11
CA ILE A 248 -10.06 13.27 -1.45
C ILE A 248 -10.80 14.41 -2.15
N THR A 249 -10.44 14.72 -3.39
CA THR A 249 -11.13 15.73 -4.19
C THR A 249 -11.56 15.10 -5.51
N ILE A 250 -12.82 15.31 -5.88
CA ILE A 250 -13.39 14.91 -7.16
C ILE A 250 -13.63 16.17 -7.97
N GLN A 251 -13.00 16.28 -9.14
CA GLN A 251 -13.29 17.34 -10.10
C GLN A 251 -14.51 16.99 -10.93
N GLN A 252 -15.38 17.98 -11.22
CA GLN A 252 -16.59 17.79 -12.02
C GLN A 252 -17.37 16.52 -11.61
N PRO A 253 -17.76 16.43 -10.33
CA PRO A 253 -18.36 15.25 -9.73
C PRO A 253 -19.67 14.86 -10.42
N LYS A 254 -19.84 13.55 -10.62
CA LYS A 254 -21.06 12.90 -11.07
C LYS A 254 -21.67 12.10 -9.91
N ALA A 255 -22.98 11.84 -9.95
CA ALA A 255 -23.66 11.01 -8.94
C ALA A 255 -23.01 9.61 -8.76
N SER A 256 -22.57 9.02 -9.87
CA SER A 256 -21.87 7.73 -9.87
C SER A 256 -20.53 7.79 -9.12
N ASP A 257 -19.85 8.94 -9.08
CA ASP A 257 -18.58 9.09 -8.38
C ASP A 257 -18.77 8.98 -6.85
N LEU A 258 -19.78 9.67 -6.32
CA LEU A 258 -20.10 9.62 -4.88
C LEU A 258 -20.51 8.19 -4.48
N THR A 259 -21.35 7.55 -5.28
CA THR A 259 -21.79 6.17 -5.06
C THR A 259 -20.62 5.18 -5.11
N ALA A 260 -19.68 5.37 -6.04
CA ALA A 260 -18.48 4.53 -6.14
C ALA A 260 -17.58 4.68 -4.91
N LEU A 261 -17.38 5.89 -4.40
CA LEU A 261 -16.59 6.11 -3.18
C LEU A 261 -17.28 5.56 -1.92
N ILE A 262 -18.60 5.74 -1.79
CA ILE A 262 -19.39 5.13 -0.71
C ILE A 262 -19.21 3.60 -0.70
N SER A 263 -19.34 2.98 -1.87
CA SER A 263 -19.15 1.54 -2.02
C SER A 263 -17.72 1.11 -1.69
N ALA A 264 -16.73 1.91 -2.09
CA ALA A 264 -15.32 1.64 -1.80
C ALA A 264 -15.03 1.66 -0.30
N PHE A 265 -15.50 2.68 0.42
CA PHE A 265 -15.31 2.76 1.87
C PHE A 265 -16.07 1.68 2.63
N ASN A 266 -17.25 1.26 2.15
CA ASN A 266 -17.92 0.08 2.69
C ASN A 266 -17.09 -1.20 2.48
N GLY A 267 -16.46 -1.38 1.31
CA GLY A 267 -15.53 -2.48 1.06
C GLY A 267 -14.29 -2.44 1.98
N ILE A 268 -13.75 -1.24 2.23
CA ILE A 268 -12.69 -1.02 3.21
C ILE A 268 -13.17 -1.44 4.61
N SER A 269 -14.37 -1.04 5.01
CA SER A 269 -14.95 -1.34 6.32
C SER A 269 -15.04 -2.85 6.59
N LEU A 270 -15.48 -3.61 5.60
CA LEU A 270 -15.60 -5.07 5.70
C LEU A 270 -14.24 -5.79 5.77
N LYS A 271 -13.18 -5.17 5.26
CA LYS A 271 -11.81 -5.70 5.27
C LYS A 271 -10.83 -4.59 5.65
N PRO A 272 -10.78 -4.17 6.92
CA PRO A 272 -10.18 -2.91 7.33
C PRO A 272 -8.64 -2.94 7.43
N PHE A 273 -7.97 -3.53 6.44
CA PHE A 273 -6.51 -3.66 6.42
C PHE A 273 -5.82 -2.79 5.37
N PHE A 274 -4.87 -1.98 5.82
CA PHE A 274 -3.90 -1.30 4.96
C PHE A 274 -2.51 -1.91 5.11
N GLY A 275 -1.67 -1.73 4.09
CA GLY A 275 -0.28 -2.16 4.15
C GLY A 275 -0.09 -3.68 4.21
N ALA A 276 1.05 -4.07 4.77
CA ALA A 276 1.60 -5.42 4.79
C ALA A 276 1.56 -6.05 6.20
N GLN A 277 2.09 -7.28 6.31
CA GLN A 277 2.21 -8.02 7.58
C GLN A 277 0.89 -8.26 8.35
N ARG A 278 -0.23 -8.34 7.64
CA ARG A 278 -1.57 -8.55 8.24
C ARG A 278 -1.66 -9.78 9.14
N ALA A 279 -1.06 -10.89 8.71
CA ALA A 279 -1.01 -12.13 9.49
C ALA A 279 -0.15 -12.02 10.77
N ARG A 280 0.60 -10.93 10.94
CA ARG A 280 1.44 -10.64 12.12
C ARG A 280 0.85 -9.52 12.98
N GLY A 281 -0.44 -9.23 12.84
CA GLY A 281 -1.14 -8.22 13.65
C GLY A 281 -0.83 -6.78 13.23
N CYS A 282 -0.67 -6.55 11.91
CA CYS A 282 -0.49 -5.21 11.36
C CYS A 282 -1.63 -4.79 10.43
N GLY A 283 -1.81 -3.48 10.34
CA GLY A 283 -2.53 -2.83 9.26
C GLY A 283 -4.02 -2.68 9.47
N GLU A 284 -4.60 -3.17 10.58
CA GLU A 284 -5.98 -2.88 10.93
C GLU A 284 -6.19 -1.38 11.15
N VAL A 285 -7.25 -0.82 10.55
CA VAL A 285 -7.61 0.59 10.66
C VAL A 285 -9.10 0.77 10.90
N ARG A 286 -9.48 1.92 11.42
CA ARG A 286 -10.87 2.40 11.37
C ARG A 286 -10.87 3.88 11.04
N GLY A 287 -12.01 4.47 10.76
CA GLY A 287 -12.03 5.87 10.39
C GLY A 287 -13.37 6.43 10.05
N LYS A 288 -13.33 7.68 9.59
CA LYS A 288 -14.49 8.46 9.17
C LYS A 288 -14.16 9.17 7.87
N VAL A 289 -15.18 9.29 7.01
CA VAL A 289 -15.11 10.15 5.84
C VAL A 289 -16.37 11.00 5.77
N ALA A 290 -16.18 12.30 5.49
CA ALA A 290 -17.24 13.26 5.32
C ALA A 290 -17.10 13.95 3.96
N PHE A 291 -18.11 13.78 3.11
CA PHE A 291 -18.21 14.37 1.78
C PHE A 291 -18.97 15.69 1.85
N ARG A 292 -18.39 16.74 1.27
CA ARG A 292 -19.00 18.06 1.12
C ARG A 292 -18.80 18.60 -0.29
N ALA A 293 -19.72 19.44 -0.72
CA ALA A 293 -19.52 20.28 -1.89
C ALA A 293 -18.56 21.45 -1.58
N THR A 294 -18.09 22.13 -2.62
CA THR A 294 -17.18 23.29 -2.46
C THR A 294 -17.78 24.48 -1.74
N ASN A 295 -19.10 24.61 -1.71
CA ASN A 295 -19.83 25.62 -0.93
C ASN A 295 -19.91 25.26 0.57
N GLY A 296 -19.33 24.13 1.00
CA GLY A 296 -19.37 23.65 2.38
C GLY A 296 -20.59 22.79 2.72
N GLU A 297 -21.53 22.61 1.79
CA GLU A 297 -22.73 21.80 1.97
C GLU A 297 -22.37 20.32 2.16
N ALA A 298 -22.81 19.72 3.28
CA ALA A 298 -22.57 18.32 3.57
C ALA A 298 -23.44 17.44 2.67
N LEU A 299 -22.83 16.41 2.05
CA LEU A 299 -23.50 15.49 1.13
C LEU A 299 -23.69 14.11 1.77
N ALA A 300 -22.63 13.56 2.36
CA ALA A 300 -22.67 12.26 3.01
C ALA A 300 -21.59 12.15 4.09
N ALA A 301 -21.82 11.34 5.10
CA ALA A 301 -20.81 10.95 6.06
C ALA A 301 -20.90 9.46 6.39
N MET A 302 -19.77 8.84 6.72
CA MET A 302 -19.74 7.43 7.12
C MET A 302 -18.55 7.16 8.04
N SER A 303 -18.70 6.14 8.88
CA SER A 303 -17.60 5.54 9.62
C SER A 303 -17.29 4.18 8.98
N PHE A 304 -16.02 3.84 8.86
CA PHE A 304 -15.55 2.58 8.28
C PHE A 304 -14.59 1.89 9.25
N GLY A 305 -14.54 0.56 9.23
CA GLY A 305 -13.70 -0.25 10.12
C GLY A 305 -14.45 -1.43 10.70
N ASP A 306 -13.85 -2.06 11.71
CA ASP A 306 -14.49 -3.01 12.63
C ASP A 306 -15.12 -4.25 11.95
N PHE A 307 -14.74 -4.57 10.72
CA PHE A 307 -15.22 -5.73 9.95
C PHE A 307 -16.73 -5.73 9.70
N GLN A 308 -17.34 -4.55 9.67
CA GLN A 308 -18.79 -4.38 9.50
C GLN A 308 -19.10 -3.51 8.29
N SER A 309 -20.35 -3.56 7.82
CA SER A 309 -20.81 -2.63 6.79
C SER A 309 -20.77 -1.20 7.33
N ALA A 310 -20.32 -0.26 6.51
CA ALA A 310 -20.25 1.15 6.84
C ALA A 310 -21.61 1.83 6.54
N PRO A 311 -22.44 2.15 7.55
CA PRO A 311 -23.68 2.88 7.29
C PRO A 311 -23.36 4.27 6.76
N VAL A 312 -24.07 4.67 5.70
CA VAL A 312 -23.97 6.00 5.11
C VAL A 312 -25.08 6.91 5.64
N GLN A 313 -24.68 8.06 6.17
CA GLN A 313 -25.59 9.14 6.54
C GLN A 313 -25.60 10.16 5.39
N MET A 314 -26.57 10.04 4.50
CA MET A 314 -26.73 10.95 3.37
C MET A 314 -27.64 12.11 3.77
N THR A 315 -27.29 13.34 3.38
CA THR A 315 -28.14 14.52 3.58
C THR A 315 -29.18 14.63 2.47
N ASP A 316 -30.12 15.56 2.58
CA ASP A 316 -31.08 15.84 1.49
C ASP A 316 -30.35 16.38 0.24
N ALA A 317 -29.33 17.20 0.43
CA ALA A 317 -28.47 17.66 -0.67
C ALA A 317 -27.72 16.50 -1.34
N GLY A 318 -27.20 15.56 -0.54
CA GLY A 318 -26.58 14.34 -1.06
C GLY A 318 -27.55 13.46 -1.85
N ARG A 319 -28.76 13.23 -1.31
CA ARG A 319 -29.86 12.54 -2.00
C ARG A 319 -30.20 13.21 -3.31
N ALA A 320 -30.48 14.51 -3.29
CA ALA A 320 -30.78 15.28 -4.48
C ALA A 320 -29.66 15.20 -5.53
N PHE A 321 -28.39 15.27 -5.11
CA PHE A 321 -27.24 15.13 -6.01
C PHE A 321 -27.19 13.76 -6.69
N VAL A 322 -27.49 12.68 -5.97
CA VAL A 322 -27.51 11.31 -6.52
C VAL A 322 -28.75 11.09 -7.40
N ASP A 323 -29.92 11.52 -6.95
CA ASP A 323 -31.21 11.29 -7.61
C ASP A 323 -31.38 12.11 -8.89
N GLN A 324 -30.80 13.31 -8.96
CA GLN A 324 -30.82 14.15 -10.17
C GLN A 324 -30.18 13.45 -11.39
N ALA A 325 -29.27 12.50 -11.18
CA ALA A 325 -28.67 11.74 -12.27
C ALA A 325 -29.60 10.67 -12.87
N LEU A 326 -30.62 10.22 -12.14
CA LEU A 326 -31.60 9.24 -12.63
C LEU A 326 -32.64 9.88 -13.56
N GLN A 327 -32.88 11.18 -13.43
CA GLN A 327 -33.85 11.94 -14.25
C GLN A 327 -33.28 12.46 -15.59
N GLN A 328 -31.96 12.35 -15.82
CA GLN A 328 -31.32 12.75 -17.08
C GLN A 328 -31.11 11.58 -18.07
N VAL A 329 -31.57 10.38 -17.71
CA VAL A 329 -31.48 9.16 -18.53
C VAL A 329 -32.87 8.73 -19.06
N GLN A 330 -33.92 9.51 -18.77
CA GLN A 330 -35.23 9.45 -19.42
C GLN A 330 -35.36 10.59 -20.44
#